data_AF-A0A965EPE2-F1
#
_entry.id   AF-A0A965EPE2-F1
#
_cell.length_a   1.000
_cell.length_b   1.000
_cell.length_c   1.000
_cell.angle_alpha   90.00
_cell.angle_beta   90.00
_cell.angle_gamma   90.00
#
_symmetry.space_group_name_H-M   'P 1'
#
loop_
_entity.id
_entity.type
_entity.pdbx_description
1 polymer ?
#
loop_
_entity_poly.entity_id
_entity_poly.type
_entity_poly.pdbx_seq_one_letter_code
_entity_poly.pdbx_strand_id
1 'polypeptide(L)'
;NWLQRCAFAELLAGNMKTHIVYAVHGDNQTNTLAVPDSFDVIPVMRDDDGPALAGQIKPGMSLNVDMEGVKLSLPLPEQAAAILARIDGKRSLTDIHAAMENPPDANSFKQQFEQLYSSFYGISRMFLRKPAAT
;
A
#
# COMPACT_ATOMS: atom_id res chain seq x y z
N ASN A 1 10.55 15.06 27.07
CA ASN A 1 9.98 13.74 26.74
C ASN A 1 9.49 13.77 25.29
N TRP A 2 9.82 12.78 24.45
CA TRP A 2 9.43 12.74 23.03
C TRP A 2 7.91 12.63 22.85
N LEU A 3 7.21 11.86 23.71
CA LEU A 3 5.75 11.72 23.68
C LEU A 3 5.04 13.07 23.85
N GLN A 4 5.50 13.91 24.79
CA GLN A 4 4.93 15.24 25.02
C GLN A 4 5.11 16.16 23.81
N ARG A 5 6.22 16.02 23.07
CA ARG A 5 6.47 16.80 21.85
C ARG A 5 5.54 16.35 20.73
N CYS A 6 5.32 15.05 20.56
CA CYS A 6 4.33 14.52 19.61
C CYS A 6 2.92 14.99 19.96
N ALA A 7 2.52 14.93 21.24
CA ALA A 7 1.20 15.39 21.69
C ALA A 7 0.99 16.90 21.44
N PHE A 8 2.00 17.73 21.69
CA PHE A 8 1.93 19.16 21.39
C PHE A 8 1.87 19.43 19.87
N ALA A 9 2.68 18.71 19.08
CA ALA A 9 2.65 18.83 17.63
C ALA A 9 1.28 18.43 17.04
N GLU A 10 0.65 17.39 17.58
CA GLU A 10 -0.71 16.98 17.22
C GLU A 10 -1.72 18.09 17.52
N LEU A 11 -1.70 18.64 18.74
CA LEU A 11 -2.60 19.75 19.13
C LEU A 11 -2.39 21.01 18.30
N LEU A 12 -1.16 21.28 17.87
CA LEU A 12 -0.80 22.46 17.09
C LEU A 12 -1.16 22.30 15.60
N ALA A 13 -0.88 21.14 15.01
CA ALA A 13 -1.10 20.88 13.59
C ALA A 13 -2.55 20.49 13.28
N GLY A 14 -3.18 19.68 14.15
CA GLY A 14 -4.56 19.23 13.99
C GLY A 14 -4.87 18.49 12.69
N ASN A 15 -3.84 17.99 11.99
CA ASN A 15 -3.96 17.41 10.65
C ASN A 15 -4.17 15.89 10.65
N MET A 16 -3.96 15.19 11.78
CA MET A 16 -4.30 13.77 11.92
C MET A 16 -5.71 13.63 12.51
N LYS A 17 -6.70 13.46 11.64
CA LYS A 17 -8.11 13.34 12.04
C LYS A 17 -8.48 11.98 12.66
N THR A 18 -7.69 10.94 12.36
CA THR A 18 -7.99 9.55 12.77
C THR A 18 -6.72 8.81 13.17
N HIS A 19 -6.73 8.22 14.37
CA HIS A 19 -5.70 7.28 14.80
C HIS A 19 -6.22 5.85 14.65
N ILE A 20 -5.55 5.05 13.83
CA ILE A 20 -5.85 3.62 13.64
C ILE A 20 -4.75 2.82 14.32
N VAL A 21 -5.12 1.92 15.23
CA VAL A 21 -4.20 1.03 15.94
C VAL A 21 -4.64 -0.41 15.71
N TYR A 22 -3.68 -1.25 15.35
CA TYR A 22 -3.89 -2.69 15.21
C TYR A 22 -3.30 -3.40 16.43
N ALA A 23 -4.15 -4.06 17.21
CA ALA A 23 -3.72 -4.85 18.35
C ALA A 23 -3.36 -6.26 17.89
N VAL A 24 -2.22 -6.78 18.35
CA VAL A 24 -1.78 -8.15 18.14
C VAL A 24 -1.61 -8.86 19.48
N HIS A 25 -1.61 -10.19 19.46
CA HIS A 25 -1.24 -10.97 20.64
C HIS A 25 0.18 -10.62 21.10
N GLY A 26 0.45 -10.70 22.41
CA GLY A 26 1.76 -10.37 23.00
C GLY A 26 2.91 -11.21 22.44
N ASP A 27 2.62 -12.41 21.92
CA ASP A 27 3.61 -13.28 21.27
C ASP A 27 3.95 -12.84 19.83
N ASN A 28 3.19 -11.91 19.25
CA ASN A 28 3.35 -11.41 17.88
C ASN A 28 3.94 -10.00 17.82
N GLN A 29 4.75 -9.60 18.81
CA GLN A 29 5.33 -8.26 18.91
C GLN A 29 6.15 -7.83 17.69
N THR A 30 6.74 -8.77 16.96
CA THR A 30 7.63 -8.50 15.82
C THR A 30 6.97 -8.69 14.45
N ASN A 31 5.80 -9.33 14.40
CA ASN A 31 5.07 -9.64 13.16
C ASN A 31 3.82 -8.75 13.04
N THR A 32 4.02 -7.44 13.14
CA THR A 32 2.93 -6.45 13.24
C THR A 32 2.59 -5.78 11.91
N LEU A 33 3.47 -5.87 10.92
CA LEU A 33 3.28 -5.27 9.60
C LEU A 33 2.88 -6.35 8.59
N ALA A 34 1.79 -6.10 7.87
CA ALA A 34 1.44 -6.90 6.71
C ALA A 34 2.50 -6.67 5.62
N VAL A 35 3.25 -7.72 5.31
CA VAL A 35 4.22 -7.76 4.22
C VAL A 35 3.70 -8.69 3.12
N PRO A 36 3.92 -8.37 1.83
CA PRO A 36 3.58 -9.28 0.75
C PRO A 36 4.67 -10.36 0.64
N ASP A 37 4.81 -11.23 1.62
CA ASP A 37 5.89 -12.23 1.69
C ASP A 37 5.76 -13.41 0.69
N SER A 38 4.61 -13.54 0.06
CA SER A 38 4.30 -14.62 -0.88
C SER A 38 3.46 -14.12 -2.06
N PHE A 39 3.40 -14.89 -3.14
CA PHE A 39 2.66 -14.54 -4.36
C PHE A 39 1.16 -14.87 -4.31
N ASP A 40 0.72 -15.65 -3.32
CA ASP A 40 -0.68 -15.99 -3.07
C ASP A 40 -1.46 -14.89 -2.33
N VAL A 41 -0.78 -13.82 -1.88
CA VAL A 41 -1.43 -12.68 -1.23
C VAL A 41 -2.30 -11.92 -2.23
N ILE A 42 -3.43 -11.40 -1.75
CA ILE A 42 -4.40 -10.66 -2.53
C ILE A 42 -4.37 -9.19 -2.09
N PRO A 43 -3.94 -8.25 -2.94
CA PRO A 43 -4.04 -6.83 -2.63
C PRO A 43 -5.51 -6.37 -2.66
N VAL A 44 -5.87 -5.54 -1.69
CA VAL A 44 -7.24 -5.01 -1.52
C VAL A 44 -7.16 -3.49 -1.34
N MET A 45 -7.83 -2.75 -2.21
CA MET A 45 -7.99 -1.29 -2.04
C MET A 45 -9.07 -1.01 -0.99
N ARG A 46 -8.85 -0.01 -0.12
CA ARG A 46 -9.81 0.34 0.93
C ARG A 46 -11.02 1.11 0.40
N ASP A 47 -10.74 2.24 -0.24
CA ASP A 47 -11.76 3.23 -0.64
C ASP A 47 -11.79 3.48 -2.15
N ASP A 48 -10.71 3.10 -2.87
CA ASP A 48 -10.53 3.39 -4.28
C ASP A 48 -10.74 2.14 -5.15
N ASP A 49 -11.08 2.36 -6.41
CA ASP A 49 -11.05 1.33 -7.44
C ASP A 49 -9.68 1.31 -8.11
N GLY A 50 -8.97 0.17 -8.01
CA GLY A 50 -7.64 -0.02 -8.59
C GLY A 50 -7.58 0.34 -10.09
N PRO A 51 -8.49 -0.18 -10.93
CA PRO A 51 -8.62 0.20 -12.33
C PRO A 51 -8.84 1.69 -12.59
N ALA A 52 -9.75 2.34 -11.86
CA ALA A 52 -9.99 3.77 -12.00
C ALA A 52 -8.75 4.62 -11.65
N LEU A 53 -7.98 4.19 -10.63
CA LEU A 53 -6.75 4.88 -10.24
C LEU A 53 -5.62 4.64 -11.26
N ALA A 54 -5.54 3.43 -11.83
CA ALA A 54 -4.54 3.11 -12.85
C ALA A 54 -4.61 4.04 -14.06
N GLY A 55 -5.82 4.44 -14.48
CA GLY A 55 -6.03 5.38 -15.59
C GLY A 55 -5.45 6.78 -15.35
N GLN A 56 -5.13 7.13 -14.10
CA GLN A 56 -4.58 8.43 -13.72
C GLN A 56 -3.05 8.40 -13.56
N ILE A 57 -2.43 7.21 -13.62
CA ILE A 57 -1.01 7.01 -13.36
C ILE A 57 -0.22 6.93 -14.66
N LYS A 58 0.86 7.70 -14.72
CA LYS A 58 1.86 7.63 -15.78
C LYS A 58 3.11 6.89 -15.28
N PRO A 59 3.88 6.23 -16.15
CA PRO A 59 5.17 5.66 -15.77
C PRO A 59 6.08 6.70 -15.12
N GLY A 60 6.71 6.34 -14.00
CA GLY A 60 7.62 7.23 -13.25
C GLY A 60 6.95 8.37 -12.48
N MET A 61 5.62 8.38 -12.37
CA MET A 61 4.89 9.37 -11.59
C MET A 61 5.00 9.10 -10.08
N SER A 62 4.93 10.14 -9.26
CA SER A 62 4.71 10.01 -7.82
C SER A 62 3.22 10.18 -7.46
N LEU A 63 2.75 9.39 -6.50
CA LEU A 63 1.48 9.64 -5.84
C LEU A 63 1.64 10.86 -4.92
N ASN A 64 0.98 11.95 -5.27
CA ASN A 64 0.98 13.17 -4.47
C ASN A 64 -0.29 13.19 -3.61
N VAL A 65 -0.10 13.29 -2.29
CA VAL A 65 -1.20 13.34 -1.31
C VAL A 65 -1.06 14.63 -0.53
N ASP A 66 -2.17 15.36 -0.39
CA ASP A 66 -2.28 16.50 0.51
C ASP A 66 -3.04 16.07 1.76
N MET A 67 -2.36 16.11 2.91
CA MET A 67 -2.93 15.83 4.23
C MET A 67 -3.03 17.15 5.00
N GLU A 68 -4.06 17.93 4.68
CA GLU A 68 -4.37 19.21 5.34
C GLU A 68 -3.16 20.14 5.42
N GLY A 69 -2.47 20.33 4.28
CA GLY A 69 -1.28 21.19 4.17
C GLY A 69 0.05 20.45 4.24
N VAL A 70 0.06 19.17 4.64
CA VAL A 70 1.25 18.31 4.51
C VAL A 70 1.21 17.60 3.17
N LYS A 71 2.09 18.02 2.26
CA LYS A 71 2.23 17.41 0.94
C LYS A 71 3.24 16.28 0.98
N LEU A 72 2.77 15.07 0.67
CA LEU A 72 3.59 13.88 0.52
C LEU A 72 3.71 13.52 -0.95
N SER A 73 4.91 13.17 -1.39
CA SER A 73 5.17 12.66 -2.74
C SER A 73 5.78 11.27 -2.64
N LEU A 74 5.04 10.26 -3.06
CA LEU A 74 5.40 8.85 -2.90
C LEU A 74 5.72 8.25 -4.27
N PRO A 75 6.98 7.86 -4.54
CA PRO A 75 7.40 7.43 -5.87
C PRO A 75 6.77 6.09 -6.24
N LEU A 76 6.07 6.04 -7.36
CA LEU A 76 5.48 4.80 -7.86
C LEU A 76 6.47 4.05 -8.77
N PRO A 77 6.41 2.71 -8.80
CA PRO A 77 7.20 1.93 -9.75
C PRO A 77 6.74 2.18 -11.19
N GLU A 78 7.58 1.82 -12.16
CA GLU A 78 7.31 2.01 -13.58
C GLU A 78 5.99 1.37 -14.03
N GLN A 79 5.72 0.14 -13.58
CA GLN A 79 4.51 -0.60 -13.95
C GLN A 79 3.35 -0.42 -12.95
N ALA A 80 3.36 0.63 -12.12
CA ALA A 80 2.32 0.89 -11.13
C ALA A 80 0.90 0.85 -11.72
N ALA A 81 0.68 1.52 -12.85
CA ALA A 81 -0.62 1.53 -13.53
C ALA A 81 -1.05 0.12 -13.97
N ALA A 82 -0.13 -0.65 -14.57
CA ALA A 82 -0.43 -1.99 -15.06
C ALA A 82 -0.78 -2.95 -13.91
N ILE A 83 -0.11 -2.82 -12.77
CA ILE A 83 -0.39 -3.59 -11.56
C ILE A 83 -1.74 -3.16 -10.97
N LEU A 84 -1.95 -1.86 -10.70
CA LEU A 84 -3.19 -1.33 -10.12
C LEU A 84 -4.43 -1.67 -10.94
N ALA A 85 -4.32 -1.67 -12.27
CA ALA A 85 -5.42 -2.01 -13.18
C ALA A 85 -5.97 -3.43 -12.96
N ARG A 86 -5.22 -4.30 -12.29
CA ARG A 86 -5.58 -5.70 -12.04
C ARG A 86 -5.96 -5.97 -10.58
N ILE A 87 -5.80 -4.99 -9.69
CA ILE A 87 -6.16 -5.10 -8.27
C ILE A 87 -7.68 -4.92 -8.14
N ASP A 88 -8.37 -6.03 -7.94
CA ASP A 88 -9.84 -6.11 -7.77
C ASP A 88 -10.25 -6.67 -6.39
N GLY A 89 -9.28 -6.84 -5.50
CA GLY A 89 -9.51 -7.45 -4.19
C GLY A 89 -9.79 -8.95 -4.22
N LYS A 90 -9.56 -9.64 -5.35
CA LYS A 90 -9.77 -11.09 -5.53
C LYS A 90 -8.55 -11.80 -6.09
N ARG A 91 -7.85 -11.20 -7.05
CA ARG A 91 -6.67 -11.77 -7.70
C ARG A 91 -5.46 -11.78 -6.77
N SER A 92 -4.74 -12.90 -6.75
CA SER A 92 -3.44 -13.01 -6.09
C SER A 92 -2.36 -12.25 -6.89
N LEU A 93 -1.17 -12.07 -6.29
CA LEU A 93 -0.03 -11.54 -7.03
C LEU A 93 0.39 -12.45 -8.20
N THR A 94 0.25 -13.77 -8.06
CA THR A 94 0.43 -14.72 -9.18
C THR A 94 -0.53 -14.40 -10.33
N ASP A 95 -1.82 -14.22 -10.03
CA ASP A 95 -2.84 -13.95 -11.05
C ASP A 95 -2.61 -12.59 -11.73
N ILE A 96 -2.22 -11.59 -10.94
CA ILE A 96 -1.91 -10.24 -11.45
C ILE A 96 -0.72 -10.30 -12.40
N HIS A 97 0.37 -10.95 -11.99
CA HIS A 97 1.59 -11.09 -12.80
C HIS A 97 1.29 -11.82 -14.12
N ALA A 98 0.57 -12.94 -14.07
CA ALA A 98 0.20 -13.72 -15.25
C ALA A 98 -0.73 -12.96 -16.21
N ALA A 99 -1.55 -12.04 -15.70
CA ALA A 99 -2.48 -11.26 -16.52
C ALA A 99 -1.86 -9.99 -17.13
N MET A 100 -0.60 -9.66 -16.84
CA MET A 100 0.09 -8.51 -17.44
C MET A 100 0.45 -8.80 -18.89
N GLU A 101 0.35 -7.78 -19.75
CA GLU A 101 0.71 -7.92 -21.18
C GLU A 101 2.22 -8.03 -21.37
N ASN A 102 2.98 -7.21 -20.65
CA ASN A 102 4.45 -7.21 -20.64
C ASN A 102 4.93 -7.35 -19.18
N PRO A 103 4.75 -8.53 -18.56
CA PRO A 103 5.21 -8.74 -17.20
C PRO A 103 6.74 -8.68 -17.15
N PRO A 104 7.31 -8.05 -16.11
CA PRO A 104 8.74 -8.20 -15.85
C PRO A 104 8.98 -9.62 -15.30
N ASP A 105 10.22 -10.01 -15.06
CA ASP A 105 10.49 -11.25 -14.33
C ASP A 105 9.87 -11.21 -12.92
N ALA A 106 9.68 -12.38 -12.32
CA ALA A 106 8.99 -12.50 -11.04
C ALA A 106 9.65 -11.67 -9.92
N ASN A 107 10.98 -11.57 -9.89
CA ASN A 107 11.67 -10.80 -8.85
C ASN A 107 11.47 -9.29 -9.05
N SER A 108 11.60 -8.81 -10.28
CA SER A 108 11.34 -7.41 -10.62
C SER A 108 9.88 -7.03 -10.37
N PHE A 109 8.93 -7.90 -10.74
CA PHE A 109 7.51 -7.71 -10.42
C PHE A 109 7.32 -7.58 -8.90
N LYS A 110 7.94 -8.48 -8.12
CA LYS A 110 7.82 -8.49 -6.67
C LYS A 110 8.32 -7.18 -6.05
N GLN A 111 9.49 -6.71 -6.48
CA GLN A 111 10.07 -5.44 -6.02
C GLN A 111 9.18 -4.24 -6.39
N GLN A 112 8.67 -4.21 -7.62
CA GLN A 112 7.74 -3.15 -8.04
C GLN A 112 6.45 -3.20 -7.21
N PHE A 113 5.89 -4.38 -6.97
CA PHE A 113 4.71 -4.50 -6.11
C PHE A 113 4.97 -4.06 -4.67
N GLU A 114 6.13 -4.38 -4.09
CA GLU A 114 6.52 -3.91 -2.74
C GLU A 114 6.63 -2.38 -2.68
N GLN A 115 7.25 -1.77 -3.71
CA GLN A 115 7.32 -0.31 -3.80
C GLN A 115 5.93 0.31 -3.93
N LEU A 116 5.07 -0.27 -4.77
CA LEU A 116 3.68 0.15 -4.90
C LEU A 116 2.96 0.04 -3.54
N TYR A 117 3.01 -1.13 -2.91
CA TYR A 117 2.35 -1.39 -1.65
C TYR A 117 2.81 -0.44 -0.53
N SER A 118 4.12 -0.20 -0.40
CA SER A 118 4.64 0.74 0.61
C SER A 118 4.14 2.19 0.41
N SER A 119 3.94 2.62 -0.84
CA SER A 119 3.36 3.93 -1.17
C SER A 119 1.89 4.04 -0.77
N PHE A 120 1.13 2.95 -0.81
CA PHE A 120 -0.31 2.97 -0.49
C PHE A 120 -0.63 2.58 0.96
N TYR A 121 0.14 1.66 1.55
CA TYR A 121 -0.04 1.22 2.94
C TYR A 121 0.21 2.37 3.93
N GLY A 122 1.22 3.21 3.69
CA GLY A 122 1.55 4.34 4.57
C GLY A 122 0.41 5.37 4.74
N ILE A 123 -0.49 5.45 3.75
CA ILE A 123 -1.70 6.29 3.77
C ILE A 123 -2.99 5.45 3.98
N SER A 124 -2.85 4.19 4.37
CA SER A 124 -3.95 3.24 4.64
C SER A 124 -4.91 3.04 3.46
N ARG A 125 -4.40 3.05 2.23
CA ARG A 125 -5.21 2.93 0.99
C ARG A 125 -5.18 1.55 0.36
N MET A 126 -4.17 0.73 0.68
CA MET A 126 -4.04 -0.66 0.21
C MET A 126 -3.71 -1.58 1.38
N PHE A 127 -4.39 -2.72 1.42
CA PHE A 127 -4.18 -3.80 2.38
C PHE A 127 -3.85 -5.11 1.66
N LEU A 128 -3.41 -6.11 2.44
CA LEU A 128 -3.15 -7.45 1.96
C LEU A 128 -4.08 -8.43 2.66
N ARG A 129 -4.72 -9.28 1.86
CA ARG A 129 -5.41 -10.46 2.36
C ARG A 129 -4.53 -11.68 2.10
N LYS A 130 -4.11 -12.35 3.17
CA LYS A 130 -3.48 -13.68 3.06
C LYS A 130 -4.56 -14.74 2.85
N PRO A 131 -4.30 -15.79 2.07
CA PRO A 131 -5.22 -16.93 2.02
C PRO A 131 -5.35 -17.57 3.40
N ALA A 132 -6.49 -18.21 3.66
CA ALA A 132 -6.71 -18.88 4.93
C ALA A 132 -5.62 -19.94 5.14
N ALA A 133 -4.93 -19.88 6.28
CA ALA A 133 -4.04 -20.96 6.69
C ALA A 133 -4.88 -22.24 6.80
N THR A 134 -4.47 -23.29 6.07
CA THR A 134 -5.07 -24.62 6.14
C THR A 134 -4.58 -25.34 7.38
#